data_AF-A0A239GZG1-F1
#
_entry.id   AF-A0A239GZG1-F1
#
_cell.length_a   1.000
_cell.length_b   1.000
_cell.length_c   1.000
_cell.angle_alpha   90.00
_cell.angle_beta   90.00
_cell.angle_gamma   90.00
#
_symmetry.space_group_name_H-M   'P 1'
#
loop_
_entity.id
_entity.type
_entity.pdbx_description
1 polymer ?
#
loop_
_entity_poly.entity_id
_entity_poly.type
_entity_poly.pdbx_seq_one_letter_code
_entity_poly.pdbx_strand_id
1 'polypeptide(L)'
;MSEYSNNSSKTTGIIVIIVVVLAGLTAAWYFGMYKPEQEAKEQARLEQIAQAEAEKKRQEEAAKRKARYDQLITDADDAFDSEDWQTAQSLYTNASTFLPNEQYPKDQLALVNAKLEEIAAREARIAAGVVETVSSPTERFYVIVSSSIDDDLAMDYAKKLAQEGTSVKLVQHNYNELPFHGISVGDYETWAQAEAALSSFSNFGNVWVLKY
;
A
#
# COMPACT_ATOMS: atom_id res chain seq x y z
N MET A 1 85.65 65.42 -33.83
CA MET A 1 85.38 64.02 -33.43
C MET A 1 84.72 64.07 -32.06
N SER A 2 83.42 64.34 -31.98
CA SER A 2 82.27 63.45 -32.25
C SER A 2 82.10 62.37 -31.18
N GLU A 3 80.88 62.36 -30.61
CA GLU A 3 80.20 61.22 -29.98
C GLU A 3 80.56 60.85 -28.53
N TYR A 4 80.00 61.55 -27.54
CA TYR A 4 79.87 60.97 -26.18
C TYR A 4 78.56 61.26 -25.42
N SER A 5 77.55 61.91 -26.04
CA SER A 5 76.31 62.29 -25.34
C SER A 5 75.05 61.47 -25.72
N ASN A 6 75.14 60.47 -26.60
CA ASN A 6 73.96 59.87 -27.24
C ASN A 6 73.61 58.44 -26.78
N ASN A 7 74.30 57.87 -25.78
CA ASN A 7 74.02 56.51 -25.32
C ASN A 7 73.05 56.43 -24.14
N SER A 8 73.10 57.38 -23.18
CA SER A 8 72.22 57.35 -21.99
C SER A 8 70.73 57.46 -22.36
N SER A 9 70.34 58.41 -23.23
CA SER A 9 68.94 58.56 -23.68
C SER A 9 68.44 57.38 -24.51
N LYS A 10 69.33 56.73 -25.28
CA LYS A 10 69.02 55.51 -26.04
C LYS A 10 68.81 54.31 -25.12
N THR A 11 69.64 54.12 -24.09
CA THR A 11 69.41 53.07 -23.08
C THR A 11 68.12 53.30 -22.30
N THR A 12 67.81 54.54 -21.91
CA THR A 12 66.54 54.86 -21.24
C THR A 12 65.34 54.59 -22.14
N GLY A 13 65.42 54.96 -23.44
CA GLY A 13 64.37 54.66 -24.42
C GLY A 13 64.15 53.16 -24.65
N ILE A 14 65.23 52.37 -24.72
CA ILE A 14 65.15 50.91 -24.87
C ILE A 14 64.53 50.25 -23.63
N ILE A 15 64.90 50.69 -22.42
CA ILE A 15 64.33 50.17 -21.17
C ILE A 15 62.82 50.44 -21.11
N VAL A 16 62.37 51.63 -21.51
CA VAL A 16 60.93 51.97 -21.55
C VAL A 16 60.18 51.08 -22.55
N ILE A 17 60.74 50.81 -23.73
CA ILE A 17 60.12 49.92 -24.73
C ILE A 17 60.00 48.50 -24.18
N ILE A 18 61.04 47.98 -23.53
CA ILE A 18 61.01 46.63 -22.94
C ILE A 18 59.93 46.53 -21.86
N VAL A 19 59.79 47.55 -21.00
CA VAL A 19 58.74 47.58 -19.96
C VAL A 19 57.34 47.59 -20.58
N VAL A 20 57.12 48.36 -21.66
CA VAL A 20 55.83 48.40 -22.37
C VAL A 20 55.53 47.06 -23.04
N VAL A 21 56.54 46.42 -23.65
CA VAL A 21 56.38 45.10 -24.28
C VAL A 21 56.08 44.03 -23.23
N LEU A 22 56.78 44.03 -22.09
CA LEU A 22 56.51 43.12 -20.98
C LEU A 22 55.12 43.35 -20.39
N ALA A 23 54.70 44.61 -20.21
CA ALA A 23 53.35 44.93 -19.77
C ALA A 23 52.29 44.42 -20.76
N GLY A 24 52.49 44.63 -22.07
CA GLY A 24 51.61 44.11 -23.11
C GLY A 24 51.55 42.58 -23.14
N LEU A 25 52.68 41.89 -22.98
CA LEU A 25 52.75 40.44 -22.91
C LEU A 25 52.05 39.87 -21.66
N THR A 26 52.25 40.50 -20.50
CA THR A 26 51.54 40.10 -19.27
C THR A 26 50.04 40.33 -19.37
N ALA A 27 49.60 41.43 -20.00
CA ALA A 27 48.19 41.69 -20.27
C ALA A 27 47.60 40.67 -21.27
N ALA A 28 48.34 40.33 -22.33
CA ALA A 28 47.93 39.33 -23.31
C ALA A 28 47.81 37.92 -22.69
N TRP A 29 48.76 37.54 -21.83
CA TRP A 29 48.72 36.27 -21.08
C TRP A 29 47.56 36.24 -20.08
N TYR A 30 47.37 37.35 -19.34
CA TYR A 30 46.29 37.49 -18.37
C TYR A 30 44.90 37.40 -19.01
N PHE A 31 44.65 38.12 -20.10
CA PHE A 31 43.36 38.11 -20.79
C PHE A 31 43.13 36.86 -21.66
N GLY A 32 44.18 36.32 -22.28
CA GLY A 32 44.08 35.19 -23.21
C GLY A 32 44.02 33.82 -22.53
N MET A 33 44.71 33.62 -21.41
CA MET A 33 44.74 32.33 -20.71
C MET A 33 44.22 32.39 -19.28
N TYR A 34 44.68 33.33 -18.46
CA TYR A 34 44.42 33.28 -17.01
C TYR A 34 42.98 33.65 -16.62
N LYS A 35 42.42 34.73 -17.20
CA LYS A 35 41.06 35.20 -16.93
C LYS A 35 39.96 34.18 -17.32
N PRO A 36 39.94 33.59 -18.52
CA PRO A 36 38.91 32.61 -18.89
C PRO A 36 38.97 31.32 -18.06
N GLU A 37 40.16 30.91 -17.60
CA GLU A 37 40.31 29.73 -16.73
C GLU A 37 39.65 29.93 -15.35
N GLN A 38 39.73 31.15 -14.80
CA GLN A 38 39.08 31.49 -13.53
C GLN A 38 37.56 31.55 -13.66
N GLU A 39 37.07 32.13 -14.75
CA GLU A 39 35.63 32.16 -15.05
C GLU A 39 35.08 30.73 -15.24
N ALA A 40 35.81 29.86 -15.94
CA ALA A 40 35.44 28.45 -16.09
C ALA A 40 35.45 27.68 -14.75
N LYS A 41 36.44 27.92 -13.87
CA LYS A 41 36.49 27.32 -12.53
C LYS A 41 35.36 27.80 -11.63
N GLU A 42 35.04 29.10 -11.67
CA GLU A 42 33.93 29.65 -10.90
C GLU A 42 32.59 29.13 -11.44
N GLN A 43 32.41 29.05 -12.75
CA GLN A 43 31.23 28.43 -13.37
C GLN A 43 31.08 26.96 -12.96
N ALA A 44 32.16 26.17 -13.04
CA ALA A 44 32.14 24.78 -12.60
C ALA A 44 31.80 24.65 -11.11
N ARG A 45 32.28 25.58 -10.26
CA ARG A 45 31.93 25.62 -8.83
C ARG A 45 30.45 25.93 -8.63
N LEU A 46 29.91 26.92 -9.35
CA LEU A 46 28.50 27.29 -9.30
C LEU A 46 27.60 26.14 -9.78
N GLU A 47 27.99 25.45 -10.86
CA GLU A 47 27.29 24.25 -11.35
C GLU A 47 27.33 23.11 -10.34
N GLN A 48 28.48 22.86 -9.71
CA GLN A 48 28.59 21.86 -8.65
C GLN A 48 27.70 22.19 -7.44
N ILE A 49 27.65 23.46 -7.03
CA ILE A 49 26.76 23.93 -5.96
C ILE A 49 25.31 23.71 -6.38
N ALA A 50 24.93 24.10 -7.60
CA ALA A 50 23.57 23.90 -8.11
C ALA A 50 23.18 22.42 -8.18
N GLN A 51 24.09 21.54 -8.60
CA GLN A 51 23.88 20.09 -8.61
C GLN A 51 23.75 19.52 -7.18
N ALA A 52 24.59 19.96 -6.25
CA ALA A 52 24.54 19.54 -4.85
C ALA A 52 23.23 19.99 -4.17
N GLU A 53 22.78 21.22 -4.44
CA GLU A 53 21.49 21.73 -3.95
C GLU A 53 20.31 20.96 -4.56
N ALA A 54 20.34 20.69 -5.87
CA ALA A 54 19.32 19.89 -6.54
C ALA A 54 19.27 18.45 -5.98
N GLU A 55 20.42 17.83 -5.73
CA GLU A 55 20.49 16.51 -5.13
C GLU A 55 19.99 16.51 -3.69
N LYS A 56 20.40 17.48 -2.88
CA LYS A 56 19.89 17.64 -1.50
C LYS A 56 18.36 17.79 -1.50
N LYS A 57 17.81 18.60 -2.40
CA LYS A 57 16.36 18.76 -2.56
C LYS A 57 15.68 17.45 -2.97
N ARG A 58 16.25 16.71 -3.93
CA ARG A 58 15.75 15.37 -4.31
C ARG A 58 15.75 14.41 -3.13
N GLN A 59 16.80 14.41 -2.32
CA GLN A 59 16.90 13.56 -1.13
C GLN A 59 15.88 13.94 -0.06
N GLU A 60 15.67 15.24 0.18
CA GLU A 60 14.64 15.73 1.11
C GLU A 60 13.23 15.37 0.64
N GLU A 61 12.93 15.50 -0.65
CA GLU A 61 11.66 15.08 -1.24
C GLU A 61 11.48 13.56 -1.15
N ALA A 62 12.52 12.77 -1.46
CA ALA A 62 12.50 11.32 -1.32
C ALA A 62 12.25 10.90 0.14
N ALA A 63 12.91 11.53 1.10
CA ALA A 63 12.73 11.27 2.53
C ALA A 63 11.30 11.60 2.99
N LYS A 64 10.72 12.73 2.53
CA LYS A 64 9.32 13.08 2.82
C LYS A 64 8.35 12.08 2.23
N ARG A 65 8.56 11.62 1.00
CA ARG A 65 7.74 10.60 0.35
C ARG A 65 7.83 9.27 1.11
N LYS A 66 9.04 8.86 1.53
CA LYS A 66 9.23 7.67 2.35
C LYS A 66 8.52 7.79 3.70
N ALA A 67 8.65 8.92 4.40
CA ALA A 67 7.98 9.11 5.68
C ALA A 67 6.44 9.04 5.56
N ARG A 68 5.88 9.59 4.47
CA ARG A 68 4.44 9.46 4.17
C ARG A 68 4.03 8.03 3.85
N TYR A 69 4.85 7.32 3.08
CA TYR A 69 4.67 5.91 2.83
C TYR A 69 4.67 5.09 4.13
N ASP A 70 5.70 5.23 4.96
CA ASP A 70 5.86 4.46 6.21
C ASP A 70 4.68 4.69 7.17
N GLN A 71 4.20 5.94 7.26
CA GLN A 71 3.02 6.28 8.05
C GLN A 71 1.76 5.59 7.50
N LEU A 72 1.50 5.70 6.19
CA LEU A 72 0.34 5.08 5.56
C LEU A 72 0.36 3.55 5.67
N ILE A 73 1.54 2.93 5.63
CA ILE A 73 1.69 1.49 5.85
C ILE A 73 1.30 1.14 7.28
N THR A 74 1.80 1.87 8.28
CA THR A 74 1.45 1.61 9.68
C THR A 74 -0.06 1.72 9.90
N ASP A 75 -0.68 2.81 9.41
CA ASP A 75 -2.12 3.01 9.54
C ASP A 75 -2.92 1.94 8.77
N ALA A 76 -2.41 1.47 7.62
CA ALA A 76 -3.05 0.43 6.82
C ALA A 76 -2.96 -0.95 7.48
N ASP A 77 -1.81 -1.28 8.06
CA ASP A 77 -1.59 -2.52 8.80
C ASP A 77 -2.52 -2.57 10.02
N ASP A 78 -2.65 -1.47 10.78
CA ASP A 78 -3.58 -1.36 11.92
C ASP A 78 -5.05 -1.56 11.50
N ALA A 79 -5.45 -0.97 10.36
CA ALA A 79 -6.79 -1.15 9.81
C ALA A 79 -7.03 -2.59 9.32
N PHE A 80 -6.00 -3.22 8.73
CA PHE A 80 -6.04 -4.61 8.29
C PHE A 80 -6.22 -5.55 9.48
N ASP A 81 -5.44 -5.36 10.56
CA ASP A 81 -5.51 -6.17 11.78
C ASP A 81 -6.85 -5.98 12.52
N SER A 82 -7.48 -4.81 12.35
CA SER A 82 -8.82 -4.51 12.86
C SER A 82 -9.94 -5.02 11.96
N GLU A 83 -9.61 -5.71 10.87
CA GLU A 83 -10.55 -6.17 9.84
C GLU A 83 -11.37 -5.04 9.18
N ASP A 84 -10.90 -3.79 9.25
CA ASP A 84 -11.48 -2.66 8.52
C ASP A 84 -10.93 -2.65 7.08
N TRP A 85 -11.45 -3.60 6.30
CA TRP A 85 -10.96 -3.90 4.95
C TRP A 85 -11.06 -2.70 4.00
N GLN A 86 -12.12 -1.89 4.10
CA GLN A 86 -12.30 -0.70 3.25
C GLN A 86 -11.26 0.39 3.58
N THR A 87 -11.03 0.66 4.87
CA THR A 87 -9.99 1.62 5.29
C THR A 87 -8.60 1.12 4.90
N ALA A 88 -8.30 -0.16 5.14
CA ALA A 88 -7.03 -0.77 4.76
C ALA A 88 -6.78 -0.66 3.24
N GLN A 89 -7.78 -0.97 2.41
CA GLN A 89 -7.69 -0.85 0.94
C GLN A 89 -7.30 0.58 0.53
N SER A 90 -7.97 1.58 1.11
CA SER A 90 -7.70 2.99 0.79
C SER A 90 -6.27 3.39 1.17
N LEU A 91 -5.81 3.01 2.37
CA LEU A 91 -4.50 3.37 2.88
C LEU A 91 -3.36 2.72 2.10
N TYR A 92 -3.43 1.41 1.80
CA TYR A 92 -2.43 0.75 0.95
C TYR A 92 -2.40 1.29 -0.48
N THR A 93 -3.57 1.64 -1.04
CA THR A 93 -3.65 2.29 -2.36
C THR A 93 -2.94 3.64 -2.34
N ASN A 94 -3.19 4.44 -1.30
CA ASN A 94 -2.51 5.73 -1.11
C ASN A 94 -1.00 5.55 -0.92
N ALA A 95 -0.56 4.58 -0.10
CA ALA A 95 0.85 4.28 0.09
C ALA A 95 1.56 3.94 -1.23
N SER A 96 0.90 3.17 -2.10
CA SER A 96 1.42 2.82 -3.44
C SER A 96 1.67 4.03 -4.34
N THR A 97 1.00 5.17 -4.11
CA THR A 97 1.28 6.41 -4.86
C THR A 97 2.60 7.07 -4.44
N PHE A 98 3.04 6.84 -3.20
CA PHE A 98 4.30 7.36 -2.66
C PHE A 98 5.49 6.48 -3.02
N LEU A 99 5.35 5.16 -3.08
CA LEU A 99 6.43 4.29 -3.55
C LEU A 99 5.87 3.18 -4.47
N PRO A 100 5.65 3.46 -5.77
CA PRO A 100 4.93 2.55 -6.68
C PRO A 100 5.68 1.25 -7.01
N ASN A 101 6.99 1.21 -6.71
CA ASN A 101 7.82 0.04 -6.94
C ASN A 101 7.83 -0.91 -5.74
N GLU A 102 7.30 -0.51 -4.59
CA GLU A 102 7.21 -1.39 -3.42
C GLU A 102 6.20 -2.52 -3.67
N GLN A 103 6.58 -3.73 -3.26
CA GLN A 103 5.75 -4.91 -3.45
C GLN A 103 4.76 -5.11 -2.30
N TYR A 104 5.18 -4.77 -1.08
CA TYR A 104 4.38 -4.93 0.14
C TYR A 104 2.93 -4.39 0.03
N PRO A 105 2.67 -3.12 -0.32
CA PRO A 105 1.29 -2.64 -0.41
C PRO A 105 0.48 -3.32 -1.52
N LYS A 106 1.14 -3.84 -2.58
CA LYS A 106 0.45 -4.57 -3.65
C LYS A 106 0.00 -5.94 -3.17
N ASP A 107 0.87 -6.64 -2.43
CA ASP A 107 0.56 -7.94 -1.84
C ASP A 107 -0.58 -7.80 -0.82
N GLN A 108 -0.50 -6.77 0.03
CA GLN A 108 -1.56 -6.49 1.01
C GLN A 108 -2.89 -6.11 0.35
N LEU A 109 -2.87 -5.30 -0.71
CA LEU A 109 -4.08 -5.00 -1.48
C LEU A 109 -4.71 -6.27 -2.08
N ALA A 110 -3.91 -7.24 -2.53
CA ALA A 110 -4.45 -8.50 -3.03
C ALA A 110 -5.19 -9.27 -1.93
N LEU A 111 -4.65 -9.32 -0.71
CA LEU A 111 -5.29 -9.94 0.45
C LEU A 111 -6.59 -9.22 0.84
N VAL A 112 -6.55 -7.89 0.93
CA VAL A 112 -7.72 -7.05 1.25
C VAL A 112 -8.83 -7.23 0.21
N ASN A 113 -8.47 -7.22 -1.07
CA ASN A 113 -9.44 -7.42 -2.16
C ASN A 113 -10.08 -8.81 -2.09
N ALA A 114 -9.31 -9.86 -1.81
CA ALA A 114 -9.85 -11.19 -1.62
C ALA A 114 -10.85 -11.26 -0.45
N LYS A 115 -10.58 -10.55 0.65
CA LYS A 115 -11.50 -10.44 1.79
C LYS A 115 -12.78 -9.69 1.45
N LEU A 116 -12.66 -8.56 0.74
CA LEU A 116 -13.83 -7.80 0.30
C LEU A 116 -14.69 -8.60 -0.69
N GLU A 117 -14.09 -9.37 -1.59
CA GLU A 117 -14.80 -10.27 -2.50
C GLU A 117 -15.50 -11.42 -1.76
N GLU A 118 -14.84 -12.02 -0.76
CA GLU A 118 -15.42 -13.05 0.11
C GLU A 118 -16.68 -12.52 0.82
N ILE A 119 -16.59 -11.31 1.40
CA ILE A 119 -17.69 -10.63 2.08
C ILE A 119 -18.81 -10.31 1.10
N ALA A 120 -18.50 -9.68 -0.04
CA ALA A 120 -19.50 -9.33 -1.05
C ALA A 120 -20.20 -10.57 -1.63
N ALA A 121 -19.46 -11.66 -1.85
CA ALA A 121 -20.03 -12.93 -2.30
C ALA A 121 -20.93 -13.57 -1.23
N ARG A 122 -20.56 -13.45 0.06
CA ARG A 122 -21.40 -13.90 1.17
C ARG A 122 -22.68 -13.07 1.25
N GLU A 123 -22.59 -11.75 1.19
CA GLU A 123 -23.74 -10.84 1.18
C GLU A 123 -24.65 -11.08 -0.02
N ALA A 124 -24.08 -11.27 -1.22
CA ALA A 124 -24.84 -11.59 -2.42
C ALA A 124 -25.54 -12.95 -2.32
N ARG A 125 -24.90 -13.97 -1.72
CA ARG A 125 -25.54 -15.28 -1.45
C ARG A 125 -26.71 -15.15 -0.48
N ILE A 126 -26.54 -14.36 0.59
CA ILE A 126 -27.61 -14.05 1.56
C ILE A 126 -28.77 -13.34 0.83
N ALA A 127 -28.48 -12.27 0.08
CA ALA A 127 -29.48 -11.50 -0.65
C ALA A 127 -30.21 -12.32 -1.73
N ALA A 128 -29.53 -13.26 -2.37
CA ALA A 128 -30.11 -14.17 -3.36
C ALA A 128 -30.90 -15.34 -2.74
N GLY A 129 -30.89 -15.48 -1.41
CA GLY A 129 -31.53 -16.61 -0.71
C GLY A 129 -30.86 -17.95 -1.04
N VAL A 130 -29.57 -17.95 -1.40
CA VAL A 130 -28.83 -19.18 -1.71
C VAL A 130 -28.47 -19.87 -0.40
N VAL A 131 -29.25 -20.90 -0.06
CA VAL A 131 -29.03 -21.74 1.12
C VAL A 131 -28.03 -22.84 0.76
N GLU A 132 -26.89 -22.84 1.43
CA GLU A 132 -25.89 -23.90 1.26
C GLU A 132 -26.43 -25.20 1.88
N THR A 133 -26.40 -26.28 1.11
CA THR A 133 -26.84 -27.61 1.58
C THR A 133 -25.61 -28.43 1.97
N VAL A 134 -25.57 -28.85 3.23
CA VAL A 134 -24.56 -29.75 3.80
C VAL A 134 -25.15 -31.15 3.81
N SER A 135 -24.76 -31.96 2.83
CA SER A 135 -25.25 -33.34 2.63
C SER A 135 -24.22 -34.41 3.00
N SER A 136 -23.05 -34.02 3.50
CA SER A 136 -21.99 -34.92 3.95
C SER A 136 -21.47 -34.51 5.32
N PRO A 137 -21.13 -35.46 6.21
CA PRO A 137 -20.60 -35.17 7.54
C PRO A 137 -19.37 -34.24 7.50
N THR A 138 -19.32 -33.24 8.37
CA THR A 138 -18.25 -32.22 8.39
C THR A 138 -17.47 -32.17 9.70
N GLU A 139 -17.84 -32.99 10.69
CA GLU A 139 -17.33 -32.97 12.07
C GLU A 139 -17.58 -31.64 12.82
N ARG A 140 -18.49 -30.81 12.32
CA ARG A 140 -18.83 -29.50 12.92
C ARG A 140 -20.10 -29.58 13.76
N PHE A 141 -20.31 -28.54 14.53
CA PHE A 141 -21.49 -28.38 15.38
C PHE A 141 -22.37 -27.26 14.82
N TYR A 142 -23.58 -27.62 14.43
CA TYR A 142 -24.55 -26.74 13.80
C TYR A 142 -25.64 -26.35 14.80
N VAL A 143 -25.96 -25.05 14.88
CA VAL A 143 -27.10 -24.57 15.69
C VAL A 143 -28.36 -24.61 14.83
N ILE A 144 -29.21 -25.59 15.10
CA ILE A 144 -30.45 -25.84 14.35
C ILE A 144 -31.61 -25.10 15.01
N VAL A 145 -32.36 -24.34 14.21
CA VAL A 145 -33.53 -23.58 14.66
C VAL A 145 -34.86 -24.21 14.24
N SER A 146 -34.83 -25.05 13.22
CA SER A 146 -35.98 -25.80 12.75
C SER A 146 -35.50 -27.00 11.96
N SER A 147 -36.28 -28.07 11.98
CA SER A 147 -36.02 -29.24 11.14
C SER A 147 -37.33 -29.80 10.61
N SER A 148 -37.36 -30.09 9.32
CA SER A 148 -38.50 -30.72 8.65
C SER A 148 -38.05 -31.94 7.86
N ILE A 149 -38.97 -32.90 7.73
CA ILE A 149 -38.79 -34.05 6.83
C ILE A 149 -38.88 -33.57 5.38
N ASP A 150 -39.79 -32.63 5.12
CA ASP A 150 -39.96 -32.07 3.79
C ASP A 150 -38.83 -31.09 3.45
N ASP A 151 -38.19 -31.32 2.32
CA ASP A 151 -37.05 -30.53 1.81
C ASP A 151 -37.52 -29.17 1.29
N ASP A 152 -38.69 -29.13 0.63
CA ASP A 152 -39.23 -27.89 0.08
C ASP A 152 -39.55 -26.87 1.19
N LEU A 153 -40.14 -27.34 2.29
CA LEU A 153 -40.50 -26.55 3.45
C LEU A 153 -39.25 -26.06 4.19
N ALA A 154 -38.24 -26.94 4.32
CA ALA A 154 -36.96 -26.55 4.91
C ALA A 154 -36.30 -25.45 4.09
N MET A 155 -36.27 -25.62 2.77
CA MET A 155 -35.66 -24.69 1.82
C MET A 155 -36.39 -23.35 1.78
N ASP A 156 -37.72 -23.34 1.76
CA ASP A 156 -38.52 -22.11 1.77
C ASP A 156 -38.34 -21.32 3.06
N TYR A 157 -38.31 -22.00 4.20
CA TYR A 157 -38.04 -21.33 5.47
C TYR A 157 -36.60 -20.83 5.55
N ALA A 158 -35.62 -21.61 5.08
CA ALA A 158 -34.23 -21.19 5.02
C ALA A 158 -34.00 -20.00 4.08
N LYS A 159 -34.65 -19.96 2.91
CA LYS A 159 -34.63 -18.81 1.99
C LYS A 159 -35.22 -17.56 2.63
N LYS A 160 -36.34 -17.70 3.33
CA LYS A 160 -36.95 -16.58 4.06
C LYS A 160 -35.98 -16.00 5.08
N LEU A 161 -35.35 -16.85 5.89
CA LEU A 161 -34.36 -16.42 6.88
C LEU A 161 -33.12 -15.77 6.23
N ALA A 162 -32.66 -16.31 5.09
CA ALA A 162 -31.58 -15.71 4.30
C ALA A 162 -31.94 -14.32 3.77
N GLN A 163 -33.15 -14.14 3.24
CA GLN A 163 -33.67 -12.83 2.80
C GLN A 163 -33.81 -11.83 3.96
N GLU A 164 -34.06 -12.31 5.18
CA GLU A 164 -34.05 -11.51 6.41
C GLU A 164 -32.63 -11.18 6.92
N GLY A 165 -31.59 -11.59 6.19
CA GLY A 165 -30.19 -11.31 6.52
C GLY A 165 -29.52 -12.36 7.41
N THR A 166 -30.19 -13.48 7.68
CA THR A 166 -29.63 -14.57 8.49
C THR A 166 -28.72 -15.45 7.64
N SER A 167 -27.54 -15.78 8.12
CA SER A 167 -26.67 -16.77 7.47
C SER A 167 -27.23 -18.17 7.73
N VAL A 168 -27.71 -18.86 6.69
CA VAL A 168 -28.40 -20.16 6.84
C VAL A 168 -27.72 -21.26 6.04
N LYS A 169 -27.61 -22.46 6.64
CA LYS A 169 -27.20 -23.70 6.00
C LYS A 169 -28.26 -24.78 6.22
N LEU A 170 -28.54 -25.59 5.21
CA LEU A 170 -29.46 -26.72 5.29
C LEU A 170 -28.66 -28.01 5.49
N VAL A 171 -28.78 -28.61 6.67
CA VAL A 171 -28.03 -29.78 7.11
C VAL A 171 -28.89 -31.03 6.98
N GLN A 172 -28.55 -31.89 6.04
CA GLN A 172 -29.29 -33.12 5.80
C GLN A 172 -28.82 -34.23 6.73
N HIS A 173 -29.65 -34.62 7.69
CA HIS A 173 -29.32 -35.64 8.68
C HIS A 173 -30.43 -36.67 8.79
N ASN A 174 -30.11 -37.86 9.31
CA ASN A 174 -31.10 -38.91 9.48
C ASN A 174 -31.45 -39.08 10.96
N TYR A 175 -32.75 -39.19 11.25
CA TYR A 175 -33.25 -39.54 12.58
C TYR A 175 -34.23 -40.70 12.45
N ASN A 176 -33.94 -41.83 13.12
CA ASN A 176 -34.70 -43.07 12.99
C ASN A 176 -34.90 -43.50 11.52
N GLU A 177 -33.83 -43.48 10.73
CA GLU A 177 -33.81 -43.82 9.29
C GLU A 177 -34.60 -42.87 8.37
N LEU A 178 -35.25 -41.85 8.91
CA LEU A 178 -35.94 -40.83 8.14
C LEU A 178 -35.00 -39.66 7.85
N PRO A 179 -35.00 -39.13 6.61
CA PRO A 179 -34.24 -37.94 6.27
C PRO A 179 -34.90 -36.70 6.86
N PHE A 180 -34.09 -35.86 7.47
CA PHE A 180 -34.46 -34.55 8.01
C PHE A 180 -33.54 -33.48 7.43
N HIS A 181 -34.12 -32.32 7.19
CA HIS A 181 -33.43 -31.13 6.71
C HIS A 181 -33.44 -30.13 7.86
N GLY A 182 -32.29 -29.99 8.54
CA GLY A 182 -32.09 -29.08 9.65
C GLY A 182 -31.64 -27.71 9.14
N ILE A 183 -32.31 -26.65 9.56
CA ILE A 183 -31.96 -25.28 9.22
C ILE A 183 -31.01 -24.76 10.28
N SER A 184 -29.74 -24.62 9.89
CA SER A 184 -28.66 -24.13 10.74
C SER A 184 -28.45 -22.64 10.56
N VAL A 185 -28.34 -21.91 11.68
CA VAL A 185 -28.04 -20.45 11.71
C VAL A 185 -26.60 -20.14 12.13
N GLY A 186 -25.82 -21.16 12.47
CA GLY A 186 -24.39 -21.03 12.78
C GLY A 186 -23.68 -22.39 12.82
N ASP A 187 -22.40 -22.41 12.49
CA ASP A 187 -21.57 -23.61 12.48
C ASP A 187 -20.22 -23.40 13.16
N TYR A 188 -19.89 -24.28 14.10
CA TYR A 188 -18.79 -24.13 15.05
C TYR A 188 -17.88 -25.35 15.04
N GLU A 189 -16.63 -25.16 15.45
CA GLU A 189 -15.64 -26.24 15.53
C GLU A 189 -15.84 -27.11 16.77
N THR A 190 -16.38 -26.53 17.85
CA THR A 190 -16.54 -27.22 19.14
C THR A 190 -17.97 -27.12 19.66
N TRP A 191 -18.39 -28.15 20.41
CA TRP A 191 -19.69 -28.16 21.09
C TRP A 191 -19.87 -26.95 22.00
N ALA A 192 -18.84 -26.60 22.78
CA ALA A 192 -18.90 -25.50 23.75
C ALA A 192 -19.19 -24.15 23.08
N GLN A 193 -18.61 -23.89 21.89
CA GLN A 193 -18.90 -22.70 21.11
C GLN A 193 -20.35 -22.69 20.61
N ALA A 194 -20.84 -23.83 20.09
CA ALA A 194 -22.20 -23.94 19.61
C ALA A 194 -23.23 -23.76 20.73
N GLU A 195 -22.98 -24.33 21.90
CA GLU A 195 -23.85 -24.20 23.07
C GLU A 195 -23.88 -22.75 23.59
N ALA A 196 -22.74 -22.09 23.69
CA ALA A 196 -22.65 -20.69 24.07
C ALA A 196 -23.40 -19.76 23.10
N ALA A 197 -23.50 -20.15 21.83
CA ALA A 197 -24.21 -19.38 20.81
C ALA A 197 -25.75 -19.52 20.87
N LEU A 198 -26.30 -20.56 21.52
CA LEU A 198 -27.75 -20.81 21.55
C LEU A 198 -28.54 -19.62 22.08
N SER A 199 -28.03 -18.91 23.11
CA SER A 199 -28.72 -17.76 23.68
C SER A 199 -28.89 -16.61 22.69
N SER A 200 -27.99 -16.48 21.72
CA SER A 200 -28.07 -15.46 20.66
C SER A 200 -29.19 -15.72 19.66
N PHE A 201 -29.75 -16.94 19.67
CA PHE A 201 -30.79 -17.41 18.75
C PHE A 201 -32.11 -17.72 19.45
N SER A 202 -32.30 -17.28 20.70
CA SER A 202 -33.51 -17.55 21.48
C SER A 202 -34.80 -16.99 20.87
N ASN A 203 -34.67 -16.01 19.98
CA ASN A 203 -35.77 -15.44 19.19
C ASN A 203 -36.42 -16.46 18.24
N PHE A 204 -35.71 -17.53 17.87
CA PHE A 204 -36.21 -18.61 17.01
C PHE A 204 -37.02 -19.67 17.78
N GLY A 205 -37.14 -19.55 19.10
CA GLY A 205 -37.88 -20.51 19.93
C GLY A 205 -37.00 -21.70 20.31
N ASN A 206 -37.33 -22.89 19.79
CA ASN A 206 -36.59 -24.10 20.13
C ASN A 206 -35.34 -24.24 19.26
N VAL A 207 -34.17 -24.12 19.88
CA VAL A 207 -32.87 -24.21 19.22
C VAL A 207 -32.02 -25.31 19.87
N TRP A 208 -31.29 -26.08 19.06
CA TRP A 208 -30.43 -27.16 19.56
C TRP A 208 -29.17 -27.30 18.72
N VAL A 209 -28.16 -27.96 19.30
CA VAL A 209 -26.90 -28.24 18.60
C VAL A 209 -26.97 -29.63 17.96
N LEU A 210 -26.64 -29.70 16.68
CA LEU A 210 -26.47 -30.94 15.92
C LEU A 210 -25.00 -31.10 15.56
N LYS A 211 -24.39 -32.22 15.96
CA LYS A 211 -23.10 -32.63 15.39
C LYS A 211 -23.35 -33.32 14.06
N TYR A 212 -22.65 -32.88 13.02
CA TYR A 212 -22.74 -33.41 11.67
C TYR A 212 -21.36 -33.44 11.05
#